data_AF-A0A442B3R4-F1
#
_entry.id   AF-A0A442B3R4-F1
#
_cell.length_a   1.000
_cell.length_b   1.000
_cell.length_c   1.000
_cell.angle_alpha   90.00
_cell.angle_beta   90.00
_cell.angle_gamma   90.00
#
_symmetry.space_group_name_H-M   'P 1'
#
loop_
_entity.id
_entity.type
_entity.pdbx_description
1 polymer ?
#
loop_
_entity_poly.entity_id
_entity_poly.type
_entity_poly.pdbx_seq_one_letter_code
_entity_poly.pdbx_strand_id
1 'polypeptide(L)'
;PLAPPWYFGMQGRILFVAGRYREAIAALRRSTPDSTNVLMFQALAHAAAGEDAEAAGFGARLNADFPDFSVEGFIAGYPVVNPDAVRAIRDAAKLVAIR
;
A
#
# COMPACT_ATOMS: atom_id res chain seq x y z
N PRO A 1 17.28 -14.63 14.48
CA PRO A 1 16.60 -13.33 14.73
C PRO A 1 15.59 -13.02 13.62
N LEU A 2 14.40 -12.50 13.96
CA LEU A 2 13.44 -12.01 12.96
C LEU A 2 13.88 -10.62 12.47
N ALA A 3 13.65 -10.33 11.19
CA ALA A 3 13.96 -9.02 10.61
C ALA A 3 13.16 -7.89 11.31
N PRO A 4 13.68 -6.66 11.36
CA PRO A 4 12.98 -5.54 11.98
C PRO A 4 11.69 -5.19 11.21
N PRO A 5 10.65 -4.63 11.87
CA PRO A 5 9.35 -4.38 11.23
C PRO A 5 9.40 -3.55 9.94
N TRP A 6 10.28 -2.55 9.84
CA TRP A 6 10.42 -1.73 8.63
C TRP A 6 10.80 -2.53 7.38
N TYR A 7 11.51 -3.65 7.55
CA TYR A 7 11.93 -4.51 6.45
C TYR A 7 10.71 -5.10 5.75
N PHE A 8 9.74 -5.56 6.52
CA PHE A 8 8.51 -6.13 5.99
C PHE A 8 7.65 -5.09 5.26
N GLY A 9 7.71 -3.82 5.67
CA GLY A 9 7.10 -2.71 4.95
C GLY A 9 7.66 -2.57 3.53
N MET A 10 8.98 -2.61 3.36
CA MET A 10 9.60 -2.56 2.02
C MET A 10 9.37 -3.83 1.22
N GLN A 11 9.49 -4.99 1.86
CA GLN A 11 9.22 -6.28 1.21
C GLN A 11 7.80 -6.32 0.65
N GLY A 12 6.81 -5.85 1.41
CA GLY A 12 5.42 -5.75 0.97
C GLY A 12 5.25 -4.89 -0.28
N ARG A 13 5.89 -3.72 -0.33
CA ARG A 13 5.85 -2.81 -1.50
C ARG A 13 6.43 -3.46 -2.75
N ILE A 14 7.57 -4.13 -2.62
CA ILE A 14 8.23 -4.80 -3.75
C ILE A 14 7.36 -5.95 -4.26
N LEU A 15 6.82 -6.77 -3.35
CA LEU A 15 5.91 -7.87 -3.71
C LEU A 15 4.64 -7.35 -4.40
N PHE A 16 4.09 -6.23 -3.93
CA PHE A 16 2.94 -5.59 -4.56
C PHE A 16 3.24 -5.17 -6.01
N VAL A 17 4.35 -4.46 -6.25
CA VAL A 17 4.76 -4.05 -7.60
C VAL A 17 5.02 -5.25 -8.51
N ALA A 18 5.51 -6.36 -7.94
CA ALA A 18 5.70 -7.62 -8.65
C ALA A 18 4.41 -8.42 -8.90
N GLY A 19 3.24 -7.90 -8.53
CA GLY A 19 1.94 -8.58 -8.71
C GLY A 19 1.65 -9.70 -7.70
N ARG A 20 2.49 -9.87 -6.68
CA ARG A 20 2.39 -10.93 -5.66
C ARG A 20 1.54 -10.47 -4.48
N TYR A 21 0.28 -10.12 -4.74
CA TYR A 21 -0.57 -9.38 -3.80
C TYR A 21 -0.78 -10.08 -2.45
N ARG A 22 -1.03 -11.40 -2.44
CA ARG A 22 -1.24 -12.15 -1.18
C ARG A 22 0.01 -12.14 -0.29
N GLU A 23 1.18 -12.22 -0.90
CA GLU A 23 2.45 -12.17 -0.16
C GLU A 23 2.77 -10.75 0.30
N ALA A 24 2.42 -9.74 -0.51
CA ALA A 24 2.50 -8.35 -0.12
C ALA A 24 1.68 -8.09 1.15
N ILE A 25 0.41 -8.52 1.17
CA ILE A 25 -0.48 -8.42 2.34
C ILE A 25 0.15 -9.10 3.57
N ALA A 26 0.66 -10.32 3.41
CA ALA A 26 1.28 -11.06 4.51
C ALA A 26 2.54 -10.35 5.06
N ALA A 27 3.36 -9.74 4.19
CA ALA A 27 4.51 -8.95 4.60
C ALA A 27 4.07 -7.65 5.30
N LEU A 28 3.14 -6.89 4.72
CA LEU A 28 2.66 -5.61 5.29
C LEU A 28 2.07 -5.78 6.70
N ARG A 29 1.36 -6.89 6.96
CA ARG A 29 0.85 -7.23 8.30
C ARG A 29 1.94 -7.42 9.37
N ARG A 30 3.18 -7.71 8.97
CA ARG A 30 4.33 -7.88 9.87
C ARG A 30 5.14 -6.59 10.03
N SER A 31 4.77 -5.54 9.29
CA SER A 31 5.40 -4.22 9.38
C SER A 31 4.93 -3.46 10.62
N THR A 32 5.54 -2.31 10.87
CA THR A 32 5.03 -1.34 11.84
C THR A 32 3.59 -0.98 11.45
N PRO A 33 2.60 -1.25 12.32
CA PRO A 33 1.22 -0.87 12.05
C PRO A 33 1.10 0.66 11.96
N ASP A 34 0.06 1.12 11.27
CA ASP A 34 -0.42 2.51 11.33
C ASP A 34 0.47 3.59 10.70
N SER A 35 1.52 3.21 9.96
CA SER A 35 2.17 4.18 9.06
C SER A 35 1.32 4.38 7.81
N THR A 36 1.20 5.63 7.36
CA THR A 36 0.44 6.03 6.16
C THR A 36 0.76 5.16 4.95
N ASN A 37 2.05 4.85 4.74
CA ASN A 37 2.51 4.03 3.64
C ASN A 37 2.07 2.56 3.77
N VAL A 38 2.08 1.99 4.98
CA VAL A 38 1.62 0.61 5.17
C VAL A 38 0.11 0.52 4.94
N LEU A 39 -0.67 1.47 5.45
CA LEU A 39 -2.11 1.54 5.23
C LEU A 39 -2.45 1.70 3.74
N MET A 40 -1.75 2.59 3.04
CA MET A 40 -1.88 2.76 1.58
C MET A 40 -1.62 1.42 0.87
N PHE A 41 -0.46 0.80 1.09
CA PHE A 41 -0.12 -0.44 0.38
C PHE A 41 -1.00 -1.63 0.79
N GLN A 42 -1.58 -1.64 2.00
CA GLN A 42 -2.62 -2.62 2.36
C GLN A 42 -3.89 -2.39 1.54
N ALA A 43 -4.41 -1.16 1.48
CA ALA A 43 -5.58 -0.84 0.68
C ALA A 43 -5.38 -1.25 -0.79
N LEU A 44 -4.23 -0.89 -1.37
CA LEU A 44 -3.89 -1.21 -2.77
C LEU A 44 -3.74 -2.72 -3.01
N ALA A 45 -3.05 -3.44 -2.13
CA ALA A 45 -2.81 -4.86 -2.31
C ALA A 45 -4.10 -5.69 -2.15
N HIS A 46 -4.97 -5.32 -1.19
CA HIS A 46 -6.29 -5.93 -1.05
C HIS A 46 -7.16 -5.65 -2.28
N ALA A 47 -7.18 -4.41 -2.79
CA ALA A 47 -7.95 -4.07 -3.99
C ALA A 47 -7.46 -4.85 -5.23
N ALA A 48 -6.14 -4.93 -5.43
CA ALA A 48 -5.56 -5.68 -6.54
C ALA A 48 -5.76 -7.21 -6.41
N ALA A 49 -6.01 -7.71 -5.21
CA ALA A 49 -6.38 -9.11 -4.95
C ALA A 49 -7.89 -9.38 -5.08
N GLY A 50 -8.72 -8.35 -5.32
CA GLY A 50 -10.18 -8.46 -5.37
C GLY A 50 -10.84 -8.57 -3.97
N GLU A 51 -10.14 -8.16 -2.92
CA GLU A 51 -10.60 -8.18 -1.53
C GLU A 51 -11.22 -6.82 -1.16
N ASP A 52 -12.29 -6.44 -1.87
CA ASP A 52 -12.85 -5.08 -1.88
C ASP A 52 -13.25 -4.55 -0.49
N ALA A 53 -13.77 -5.40 0.39
CA ALA A 53 -14.19 -5.01 1.74
C ALA A 53 -12.99 -4.60 2.62
N GLU A 54 -11.90 -5.37 2.57
CA GLU A 54 -10.66 -5.05 3.29
C GLU A 54 -10.01 -3.80 2.69
N ALA A 55 -9.98 -3.70 1.36
CA ALA A 55 -9.46 -2.52 0.66
C ALA A 55 -10.20 -1.25 1.10
N ALA A 56 -11.53 -1.29 1.13
CA ALA A 56 -12.36 -0.18 1.60
C ALA A 56 -12.11 0.15 3.08
N GLY A 57 -11.92 -0.84 3.94
CA GLY A 57 -11.59 -0.63 5.36
C GLY A 57 -10.27 0.13 5.55
N PHE A 58 -9.20 -0.31 4.88
CA PHE A 58 -7.92 0.39 4.93
C PHE A 58 -7.97 1.77 4.27
N GLY A 59 -8.69 1.91 3.15
CA GLY A 59 -8.88 3.20 2.48
C GLY A 59 -9.65 4.22 3.34
N ALA A 60 -10.71 3.78 4.01
CA ALA A 60 -11.46 4.61 4.95
C ALA A 60 -10.60 5.07 6.12
N ARG A 61 -9.80 4.16 6.68
CA ARG A 61 -8.87 4.49 7.77
C ARG A 61 -7.80 5.47 7.32
N LEU A 62 -7.22 5.28 6.14
CA LEU A 62 -6.23 6.20 5.57
C LEU A 62 -6.81 7.61 5.40
N ASN A 63 -8.04 7.71 4.91
CA ASN A 63 -8.75 8.98 4.75
C ASN A 63 -9.09 9.66 6.08
N ALA A 64 -9.38 8.89 7.13
CA ALA A 64 -9.73 9.41 8.46
C ALA A 64 -8.48 9.86 9.25
N ASP A 65 -7.45 9.01 9.28
CA ASP A 65 -6.25 9.23 10.10
C ASP A 65 -5.29 10.24 9.43
N PHE A 66 -5.30 10.32 8.10
CA PHE A 66 -4.39 11.14 7.31
C PHE A 66 -5.16 11.95 6.24
N PRO A 67 -5.89 13.00 6.63
CA PRO A 67 -6.78 13.73 5.73
C PRO A 67 -6.07 14.43 4.56
N ASP A 68 -4.77 14.73 4.70
CA ASP A 68 -3.95 15.35 3.66
C ASP A 68 -3.23 14.33 2.75
N PHE A 69 -3.43 13.04 3.01
CA PHE A 69 -2.84 11.99 2.17
C PHE A 69 -3.40 12.05 0.75
N SER A 70 -2.51 11.87 -0.21
CA SER A 70 -2.87 11.53 -1.58
C SER A 70 -1.86 10.56 -2.19
N VAL A 71 -2.32 9.71 -3.11
CA VAL A 71 -1.46 8.78 -3.86
C VAL A 71 -0.39 9.53 -4.65
N GLU A 72 -0.76 10.62 -5.31
CA GLU A 72 0.20 11.43 -6.08
C GLU A 72 1.19 12.17 -5.17
N GLY A 73 0.73 12.66 -4.01
CA GLY A 73 1.61 13.23 -2.98
C GLY A 73 2.63 12.22 -2.47
N PHE A 74 2.23 10.96 -2.26
CA PHE A 74 3.15 9.89 -1.92
C PHE A 74 4.17 9.62 -3.02
N ILE A 75 3.75 9.50 -4.28
CA ILE A 75 4.65 9.23 -5.42
C ILE A 75 5.69 10.35 -5.57
N ALA A 76 5.28 11.61 -5.43
CA ALA A 76 6.15 12.77 -5.55
C ALA A 76 7.09 12.92 -4.33
N GLY A 77 6.57 12.74 -3.12
CA GLY A 77 7.32 12.95 -1.87
C GLY A 77 8.25 11.80 -1.49
N TYR A 78 7.93 10.57 -1.88
CA TYR A 78 8.77 9.40 -1.74
C TYR A 78 9.19 8.94 -3.14
N PRO A 79 10.20 9.58 -3.78
CA PRO A 79 10.36 9.60 -5.24
C PRO A 79 10.37 8.20 -5.84
N VAL A 80 9.18 7.73 -6.22
CA VAL A 80 9.00 6.41 -6.84
C VAL A 80 9.36 6.60 -8.31
N VAL A 81 10.65 6.43 -8.62
CA VAL A 81 11.18 6.65 -9.97
C VAL A 81 11.02 5.44 -10.89
N ASN A 82 10.63 4.28 -10.36
CA ASN A 82 10.36 3.11 -11.18
C ASN A 82 8.99 3.27 -11.87
N PRO A 83 8.94 3.35 -13.22
CA PRO A 83 7.70 3.60 -13.95
C PRO A 83 6.67 2.48 -13.77
N ASP A 84 7.10 1.23 -13.59
CA ASP A 84 6.20 0.10 -13.37
C ASP A 84 5.57 0.16 -11.98
N ALA A 85 6.34 0.58 -10.98
CA ALA A 85 5.81 0.80 -9.63
C ALA A 85 4.77 1.93 -9.61
N VAL A 86 5.07 3.05 -10.28
CA VAL A 86 4.14 4.17 -10.42
C VAL A 86 2.83 3.72 -11.08
N ARG A 87 2.92 2.96 -12.18
CA ARG A 87 1.75 2.43 -12.88
C ARG A 87 0.94 1.49 -11.98
N ALA A 88 1.59 0.53 -11.33
CA ALA A 88 0.92 -0.41 -10.43
C ALA A 88 0.18 0.29 -9.27
N ILE A 89 0.80 1.30 -8.67
CA ILE A 89 0.19 2.09 -7.60
C ILE A 89 -1.05 2.82 -8.10
N ARG A 90 -0.94 3.54 -9.22
CA ARG A 90 -2.06 4.31 -9.80
C ARG A 90 -3.21 3.42 -10.25
N ASP A 91 -2.91 2.27 -10.85
CA ASP A 91 -3.94 1.36 -11.34
C ASP A 91 -4.71 0.71 -10.19
N ALA A 92 -4.01 0.25 -9.13
CA ALA A 92 -4.68 -0.26 -7.94
C ALA A 92 -5.44 0.83 -7.18
N ALA A 93 -4.95 2.08 -7.18
CA ALA A 93 -5.66 3.19 -6.55
C ALA A 93 -7.00 3.50 -7.21
N LYS A 94 -7.19 3.18 -8.50
CA LYS A 94 -8.50 3.31 -9.16
C LYS A 94 -9.53 2.29 -8.67
N LEU A 95 -9.08 1.20 -8.04
CA LEU A 95 -9.93 0.10 -7.55
C LEU A 95 -10.44 0.35 -6.13
N VAL A 96 -9.88 1.33 -5.41
CA VAL A 96 -10.23 1.63 -4.02
C VAL A 96 -10.37 3.13 -3.83
N ALA A 97 -11.38 3.58 -3.09
CA ALA A 97 -11.70 5.01 -2.93
C ALA A 97 -10.72 5.76 -2.00
N ILE A 98 -9.45 5.85 -2.42
CA ILE A 98 -8.40 6.65 -1.78
C ILE A 98 -8.06 7.86 -2.66
N ARG A 99 -7.70 8.97 -2.02
CA ARG A 99 -7.43 10.26 -2.68
C ARG A 99 -6.06 10.34 -3.33
#